data_AF-A0A3D9KXU1-F1
#
_entry.id   AF-A0A3D9KXU1-F1
#
_cell.length_a   1.000
_cell.length_b   1.000
_cell.length_c   1.000
_cell.angle_alpha   90.00
_cell.angle_beta   90.00
_cell.angle_gamma   90.00
#
_symmetry.space_group_name_H-M   'P 1'
#
loop_
_entity.id
_entity.type
_entity.pdbx_description
1 polymer ?
#
loop_
_entity_poly.entity_id
_entity_poly.type
_entity_poly.pdbx_seq_one_letter_code
_entity_poly.pdbx_strand_id
1 'polypeptide(L)'
;MKLNNKLLLFGLLGSVCMLFTRCEEETLGDPEIEMVRAIAPELADQALNSVGLGETIVVKGSNLGAVTEVSINGLAVNVRSTFVTNTHMVITVPDETPNIATSPDISNMLVVKSGSGADSISITVLPPSPQVARISNEFANAGDEVTITGKFFFFVEDVVFPGGISSPAFVASSDGTTITATVPDGITEAGLVEVVTESGSGDSGPKQTFNDRSGVVLDWDDHTFWQNWGVNPGVTSGGFNGNYLNVQADGPITPASWWVGPTAFVVDGAQDADGLTPTGLSGPTSDYVLRMEVKVPEDKPWTSGWLELEIGADEYFGRWMPWTSPAPGTNNWHVPDPADVGTAAFHTSGKWMTIDYPMAWFAPKSGGNPDPAQAINNMSTLLTDEGKFEVRMVFQNPNEGENGGTEIAAGLDISYDNIRVVKVVE
;
A
#
# COMPACT_ATOMS: atom_id res chain seq x y z
N MET A 1 -6.48 116.31 -8.46
CA MET A 1 -6.98 115.92 -9.80
C MET A 1 -5.87 115.17 -10.53
N LYS A 2 -6.02 113.85 -10.63
CA LYS A 2 -5.53 112.85 -11.62
C LYS A 2 -4.09 112.86 -12.20
N LEU A 3 -3.63 111.61 -12.43
CA LEU A 3 -2.46 111.05 -13.15
C LEU A 3 -1.11 111.00 -12.40
N ASN A 4 -0.63 109.81 -11.95
CA ASN A 4 0.05 108.69 -12.67
C ASN A 4 1.45 109.05 -13.22
N ASN A 5 2.49 108.21 -13.18
CA ASN A 5 2.84 106.98 -12.46
C ASN A 5 4.31 106.64 -12.83
N LYS A 6 5.01 105.88 -11.97
CA LYS A 6 6.26 105.12 -12.17
C LYS A 6 7.63 105.81 -11.99
N LEU A 7 8.25 105.58 -10.82
CA LEU A 7 9.68 105.25 -10.73
C LEU A 7 10.04 104.55 -9.39
N LEU A 8 10.62 103.34 -9.50
CA LEU A 8 11.56 102.62 -8.62
C LEU A 8 11.39 102.64 -7.07
N LEU A 9 11.31 101.44 -6.44
CA LEU A 9 12.22 101.07 -5.34
C LEU A 9 12.25 99.55 -5.02
N PHE A 10 13.45 99.14 -4.61
CA PHE A 10 13.99 97.83 -4.20
C PHE A 10 13.25 97.05 -3.10
N GLY A 11 13.40 95.71 -3.16
CA GLY A 11 13.73 94.87 -1.99
C GLY A 11 12.63 93.98 -1.39
N LEU A 12 12.74 92.66 -1.56
CA LEU A 12 13.06 91.71 -0.48
C LEU A 12 13.10 90.27 -1.04
N LEU A 13 14.26 89.62 -0.86
CA LEU A 13 14.52 88.23 -1.20
C LEU A 13 13.87 87.34 -0.12
N GLY A 14 12.71 86.75 -0.43
CA GLY A 14 12.00 85.83 0.45
C GLY A 14 12.40 84.39 0.17
N SER A 15 13.12 83.79 1.11
CA SER A 15 13.52 82.39 1.19
C SER A 15 12.34 81.44 0.96
N VAL A 16 12.36 80.69 -0.14
CA VAL A 16 11.49 79.53 -0.35
C VAL A 16 12.25 78.31 0.18
N CYS A 17 11.90 77.89 1.40
CA CYS A 17 12.33 76.62 1.97
C CYS A 17 11.84 75.47 1.09
N MET A 18 12.76 74.83 0.36
CA MET A 18 12.57 73.48 -0.15
C MET A 18 12.57 72.52 1.04
N LEU A 19 11.39 72.11 1.47
CA LEU A 19 11.25 70.97 2.38
C LEU A 19 11.51 69.71 1.55
N PHE A 20 12.75 69.22 1.59
CA PHE A 20 13.02 67.82 1.31
C PHE A 20 12.45 67.02 2.47
N THR A 21 11.29 66.40 2.27
CA THR A 21 10.85 65.29 3.12
C THR A 21 11.83 64.15 2.92
N ARG A 22 12.71 63.96 3.90
CA ARG A 22 13.52 62.76 4.09
C ARG A 22 12.55 61.59 4.33
N CYS A 23 12.60 60.57 3.48
CA CYS A 23 11.99 59.28 3.79
C CYS A 23 12.71 58.75 5.04
N GLU A 24 12.03 58.60 6.17
CA GLU A 24 12.56 57.77 7.23
C GLU A 24 12.63 56.36 6.65
N GLU A 25 13.83 55.78 6.62
CA GLU A 25 13.94 54.34 6.44
C GLU A 25 13.28 53.73 7.68
N GLU A 26 12.04 53.26 7.53
CA GLU A 26 11.45 52.41 8.54
C GLU A 26 12.29 51.14 8.56
N THR A 27 13.21 51.06 9.52
CA THR A 27 13.89 49.81 9.84
C THR A 27 12.81 48.88 10.37
N LEU A 28 12.29 48.03 9.49
CA LEU A 28 11.41 46.94 9.88
C LEU A 28 12.14 46.13 10.97
N GLY A 29 11.42 45.85 12.06
CA GLY A 29 11.96 45.10 13.20
C GLY A 29 12.23 43.64 12.85
N ASP A 30 12.54 42.83 13.85
CA ASP A 30 12.64 41.37 13.67
C ASP A 30 11.29 40.83 13.17
N PRO A 31 11.28 39.87 12.23
CA PRO A 31 10.04 39.25 11.78
C PRO A 31 9.43 38.48 12.96
N GLU A 32 8.11 38.48 13.05
CA GLU A 32 7.37 37.76 14.09
C GLU A 32 6.23 37.00 13.42
N ILE A 33 6.12 35.70 13.72
CA ILE A 33 5.06 34.82 13.23
C ILE A 33 3.97 34.75 14.31
N GLU A 34 2.77 35.21 13.97
CA GLU A 34 1.60 35.08 14.84
C GLU A 34 0.94 33.70 14.67
N MET A 35 0.76 33.27 13.41
CA MET A 35 0.13 31.99 13.08
C MET A 35 0.38 31.61 11.62
N VAL A 36 0.21 30.32 11.34
CA VAL A 36 0.04 29.79 9.97
C VAL A 36 -1.44 29.49 9.77
N ARG A 37 -2.00 29.81 8.60
CA ARG A 37 -3.40 29.52 8.28
C ARG A 37 -3.59 29.08 6.82
N ALA A 38 -4.73 28.45 6.54
CA ALA A 38 -5.14 28.14 5.17
C ALA A 38 -5.37 29.43 4.36
N ILE A 39 -5.22 29.37 3.03
CA ILE A 39 -5.49 30.53 2.16
C ILE A 39 -6.98 30.93 2.14
N ALA A 40 -7.87 29.97 2.40
CA ALA A 40 -9.32 30.11 2.45
C ALA A 40 -9.72 31.25 3.43
N PRO A 41 -10.44 32.29 2.97
CA PRO A 41 -10.86 33.41 3.83
C PRO A 41 -11.75 33.00 5.01
N GLU A 42 -12.58 31.98 4.83
CA GLU A 42 -13.49 31.45 5.84
C GLU A 42 -12.76 30.72 7.00
N LEU A 43 -11.49 30.36 6.80
CA LEU A 43 -10.61 29.77 7.81
C LEU A 43 -9.58 30.78 8.34
N ALA A 44 -9.82 32.09 8.18
CA ALA A 44 -8.84 33.12 8.50
C ALA A 44 -8.41 33.20 9.97
N ASP A 45 -9.30 32.81 10.87
CA ASP A 45 -9.04 32.82 12.32
C ASP A 45 -8.60 31.44 12.85
N GLN A 46 -8.32 30.47 11.97
CA GLN A 46 -7.91 29.12 12.34
C GLN A 46 -6.42 28.91 12.08
N ALA A 47 -5.68 28.64 13.16
CA ALA A 47 -4.28 28.26 13.06
C ALA A 47 -4.15 26.82 12.56
N LEU A 48 -3.25 26.60 11.61
CA LEU A 48 -2.81 25.28 11.18
C LEU A 48 -1.62 24.85 12.05
N ASN A 49 -1.67 23.60 12.52
CA ASN A 49 -0.56 22.93 13.19
C ASN A 49 0.14 21.92 12.25
N SER A 50 -0.50 21.59 11.14
CA SER A 50 -0.04 20.68 10.11
C SER A 50 -0.39 21.23 8.72
N VAL A 51 0.41 20.86 7.72
CA VAL A 51 0.25 21.28 6.31
C VAL A 51 0.62 20.16 5.37
N GLY A 52 -0.07 20.05 4.24
CA GLY A 52 0.23 19.08 3.19
C GLY A 52 1.37 19.52 2.26
N LEU A 53 1.99 18.55 1.59
CA LEU A 53 2.88 18.80 0.46
C LEU A 53 2.09 19.48 -0.68
N GLY A 54 2.69 20.49 -1.31
CA GLY A 54 2.06 21.29 -2.36
C GLY A 54 1.01 22.29 -1.86
N GLU A 55 0.68 22.28 -0.55
CA GLU A 55 -0.33 23.17 0.01
C GLU A 55 0.12 24.63 0.01
N THR A 56 -0.78 25.54 -0.35
CA THR A 56 -0.53 26.98 -0.25
C THR A 56 -1.13 27.54 1.03
N ILE A 57 -0.24 28.07 1.88
CA ILE A 57 -0.55 28.58 3.21
C ILE A 57 -0.24 30.07 3.34
N VAL A 58 -0.77 30.68 4.39
CA VAL A 58 -0.53 32.08 4.74
C VAL A 58 0.14 32.13 6.10
N VAL A 59 1.33 32.71 6.15
CA VAL A 59 2.01 33.10 7.38
C VAL A 59 1.53 34.51 7.74
N LYS A 60 0.87 34.65 8.88
CA LYS A 60 0.40 35.93 9.43
C LYS A 60 1.34 36.35 10.56
N GLY A 61 1.66 37.63 10.63
CA GLY A 61 2.63 38.13 11.59
C GLY A 61 2.90 39.63 11.51
N SER A 62 4.11 40.03 11.91
CA SER A 62 4.61 41.40 11.82
C SER A 62 6.01 41.44 11.19
N ASN A 63 6.38 42.59 10.62
CA ASN A 63 7.65 42.82 9.91
C ASN A 63 7.98 41.80 8.79
N LEU A 64 6.98 41.10 8.25
CA LEU A 64 7.21 40.04 7.25
C LEU A 64 7.72 40.57 5.90
N GLY A 65 7.52 41.85 5.61
CA GLY A 65 8.04 42.50 4.39
C GLY A 65 9.57 42.61 4.34
N ALA A 66 10.26 42.42 5.48
CA ALA A 66 11.72 42.38 5.56
C ALA A 66 12.31 40.97 5.41
N VAL A 67 11.47 39.93 5.33
CA VAL A 67 11.92 38.55 5.26
C VAL A 67 12.64 38.30 3.93
N THR A 68 13.83 37.74 4.02
CA THR A 68 14.70 37.38 2.90
C THR A 68 14.81 35.87 2.71
N GLU A 69 14.59 35.09 3.77
CA GLU A 69 14.66 33.63 3.73
C GLU A 69 13.47 33.03 4.47
N VAL A 70 12.87 32.00 3.87
CA VAL A 70 11.90 31.12 4.52
C VAL A 70 12.36 29.70 4.34
N SER A 71 12.25 28.91 5.39
CA SER A 71 12.47 27.48 5.30
C SER A 71 11.43 26.71 6.09
N ILE A 72 11.00 25.57 5.56
CA ILE A 72 10.19 24.59 6.29
C ILE A 72 11.04 23.34 6.41
N ASN A 73 11.22 22.84 7.63
CA ASN A 73 11.99 21.62 7.87
C ASN A 73 13.41 21.66 7.30
N GLY A 74 14.03 22.85 7.34
CA GLY A 74 15.36 23.13 6.80
C GLY A 74 15.42 23.26 5.27
N LEU A 75 14.35 22.94 4.54
CA LEU A 75 14.25 23.17 3.11
C LEU A 75 13.87 24.63 2.83
N ALA A 76 14.64 25.32 1.98
CA ALA A 76 14.33 26.68 1.56
C ALA A 76 13.05 26.72 0.73
N VAL A 77 12.13 27.63 1.09
CA VAL A 77 10.87 27.85 0.38
C VAL A 77 10.98 29.12 -0.45
N ASN A 78 10.65 29.01 -1.73
CA ASN A 78 10.65 30.16 -2.62
C ASN A 78 9.47 31.10 -2.31
N VAL A 79 9.79 32.34 -1.93
CA VAL A 79 8.78 33.37 -1.67
C VAL A 79 8.81 34.41 -2.78
N ARG A 80 7.64 34.67 -3.39
CA ARG A 80 7.50 35.77 -4.36
C ARG A 80 7.21 37.05 -3.60
N SER A 81 8.03 38.09 -3.80
CA SER A 81 7.86 39.38 -3.12
C SER A 81 6.48 40.01 -3.33
N THR A 82 5.80 39.72 -4.46
CA THR A 82 4.42 40.16 -4.73
C THR A 82 3.36 39.54 -3.81
N PHE A 83 3.71 38.47 -3.10
CA PHE A 83 2.85 37.75 -2.16
C PHE A 83 3.21 38.01 -0.70
N VAL A 84 4.05 39.04 -0.45
CA VAL A 84 4.48 39.45 0.87
C VAL A 84 4.02 40.87 1.17
N THR A 85 3.46 41.05 2.35
CA THR A 85 3.17 42.34 2.98
C THR A 85 3.84 42.35 4.34
N ASN A 86 3.80 43.47 5.07
CA ASN A 86 4.33 43.51 6.43
C ASN A 86 3.61 42.58 7.42
N THR A 87 2.39 42.12 7.09
CA THR A 87 1.57 41.33 8.01
C THR A 87 1.21 39.94 7.50
N HIS A 88 1.38 39.67 6.21
CA HIS A 88 1.02 38.40 5.59
C HIS A 88 2.03 38.01 4.53
N MET A 89 2.33 36.71 4.46
CA MET A 89 3.15 36.10 3.45
C MET A 89 2.48 34.82 2.95
N VAL A 90 2.22 34.74 1.65
CA VAL A 90 1.68 33.52 1.04
C VAL A 90 2.82 32.69 0.48
N ILE A 91 2.91 31.43 0.91
CA ILE A 91 3.93 30.48 0.48
C ILE A 91 3.27 29.15 0.11
N THR A 92 3.92 28.40 -0.77
CA THR A 92 3.54 27.03 -1.11
C THR A 92 4.56 26.08 -0.51
N VAL A 93 4.11 25.07 0.22
CA VAL A 93 4.94 24.00 0.78
C VAL A 93 5.48 23.17 -0.38
N PRO A 94 6.80 23.12 -0.64
CA PRO A 94 7.35 22.31 -1.73
C PRO A 94 7.04 20.81 -1.56
N ASP A 95 6.87 20.08 -2.67
CA ASP A 95 6.57 18.65 -2.65
C ASP A 95 7.74 17.81 -2.10
N GLU A 96 8.96 18.33 -2.20
CA GLU A 96 10.19 17.74 -1.68
C GLU A 96 10.49 18.11 -0.22
N THR A 97 9.56 18.80 0.46
CA THR A 97 9.74 19.19 1.87
C THR A 97 9.90 17.95 2.75
N PRO A 98 11.03 17.84 3.48
CA PRO A 98 11.25 16.70 4.36
C PRO A 98 10.16 16.61 5.43
N ASN A 99 9.78 15.38 5.76
CA ASN A 99 8.72 15.03 6.70
C ASN A 99 9.06 13.69 7.36
N ILE A 100 8.18 13.20 8.24
CA ILE A 100 8.42 11.96 9.00
C ILE A 100 8.70 10.74 8.11
N ALA A 101 8.13 10.68 6.89
CA ALA A 101 8.35 9.56 5.97
C ALA A 101 9.73 9.59 5.28
N THR A 102 10.41 10.74 5.27
CA THR A 102 11.73 10.90 4.65
C THR A 102 12.85 11.13 5.68
N SER A 103 12.51 11.60 6.88
CA SER A 103 13.45 11.82 7.98
C SER A 103 12.75 11.67 9.34
N PRO A 104 13.12 10.68 10.18
CA PRO A 104 12.47 10.47 11.48
C PRO A 104 12.81 11.56 12.50
N ASP A 105 13.98 12.20 12.40
CA ASP A 105 14.44 13.27 13.31
C ASP A 105 14.11 14.67 12.77
N ILE A 106 12.96 14.82 12.10
CA ILE A 106 12.61 16.06 11.41
C ILE A 106 12.25 17.20 12.38
N SER A 107 12.60 18.44 12.04
CA SER A 107 12.47 19.59 12.95
C SER A 107 11.02 20.01 13.22
N ASN A 108 10.11 19.82 12.27
CA ASN A 108 8.73 20.34 12.29
C ASN A 108 8.64 21.85 12.57
N MET A 109 9.44 22.64 11.82
CA MET A 109 9.53 24.09 12.01
C MET A 109 9.43 24.84 10.69
N LEU A 110 8.62 25.90 10.67
CA LEU A 110 8.69 26.98 9.69
C LEU A 110 9.52 28.10 10.30
N VAL A 111 10.55 28.54 9.58
CA VAL A 111 11.48 29.60 10.00
C VAL A 111 11.45 30.72 8.98
N VAL A 112 11.32 31.95 9.46
CA VAL A 112 11.48 33.17 8.66
C VAL A 112 12.71 33.94 9.14
N LYS A 113 13.50 34.48 8.21
CA LYS A 113 14.67 35.29 8.53
C LYS A 113 14.71 36.56 7.71
N SER A 114 15.24 37.60 8.33
CA SER A 114 15.50 38.90 7.73
C SER A 114 16.93 39.34 8.07
N GLY A 115 17.31 40.54 7.63
CA GLY A 115 18.58 41.15 8.06
C GLY A 115 18.61 41.55 9.54
N SER A 116 17.47 41.73 10.19
CA SER A 116 17.35 42.15 11.60
C SER A 116 17.33 40.97 12.57
N GLY A 117 16.64 39.89 12.21
CA GLY A 117 16.50 38.71 13.06
C GLY A 117 15.76 37.56 12.38
N ALA A 118 15.37 36.57 13.19
CA ALA A 118 14.64 35.38 12.75
C ALA A 118 13.57 35.01 13.77
N ASP A 119 12.51 34.40 13.28
CA ASP A 119 11.47 33.79 14.11
C ASP A 119 11.01 32.47 13.51
N SER A 120 10.39 31.63 14.33
CA SER A 120 10.00 30.28 13.95
C SER A 120 8.76 29.80 14.68
N ILE A 121 7.94 29.01 13.99
CA ILE A 121 6.75 28.38 14.54
C ILE A 121 6.76 26.88 14.22
N SER A 122 6.23 26.07 15.13
CA SER A 122 6.06 24.64 14.88
C SER A 122 5.00 24.39 13.82
N ILE A 123 5.34 23.59 12.82
CA ILE A 123 4.40 23.10 11.80
C ILE A 123 4.81 21.70 11.37
N THR A 124 3.88 20.76 11.44
CA THR A 124 4.09 19.40 10.91
C THR A 124 3.83 19.40 9.41
N VAL A 125 4.78 18.91 8.63
CA VAL A 125 4.55 18.64 7.20
C VAL A 125 4.03 17.22 7.08
N LEU A 126 2.80 17.07 6.62
CA LEU A 126 2.15 15.78 6.45
C LEU A 126 2.77 15.03 5.26
N PRO A 127 3.04 13.71 5.40
CA PRO A 127 3.44 12.88 4.26
C PRO A 127 2.26 12.72 3.27
N PRO A 128 2.45 12.08 2.11
CA PRO A 128 1.34 11.71 1.23
C PRO A 128 0.28 10.86 1.94
N SER A 129 -0.93 10.82 1.38
CA SER A 129 -2.01 9.94 1.83
C SER A 129 -1.56 8.47 1.85
N PRO A 130 -2.12 7.64 2.75
CA PRO A 130 -1.70 6.25 2.91
C PRO A 130 -1.92 5.47 1.62
N GLN A 131 -1.04 4.50 1.35
CA GLN A 131 -1.17 3.59 0.21
C GLN A 131 -1.23 2.17 0.74
N VAL A 132 -2.41 1.56 0.70
CA VAL A 132 -2.58 0.15 1.07
C VAL A 132 -2.10 -0.71 -0.09
N ALA A 133 -1.19 -1.64 0.20
CA ALA A 133 -0.65 -2.58 -0.76
C ALA A 133 -1.12 -4.02 -0.49
N ARG A 134 -1.24 -4.40 0.79
CA ARG A 134 -1.62 -5.76 1.19
C ARG A 134 -2.43 -5.79 2.48
N ILE A 135 -3.29 -6.79 2.61
CA ILE A 135 -4.01 -7.29 3.77
C ILE A 135 -3.61 -8.75 3.92
N SER A 136 -3.19 -9.14 5.12
CA SER A 136 -2.61 -10.46 5.37
C SER A 136 -3.55 -11.64 5.13
N ASN A 137 -4.85 -11.44 5.37
CA ASN A 137 -5.91 -12.40 5.18
C ASN A 137 -7.21 -11.66 4.79
N GLU A 138 -7.70 -11.89 3.58
CA GLU A 138 -8.92 -11.27 3.03
C GLU A 138 -10.20 -11.85 3.61
N PHE A 139 -10.13 -12.97 4.32
CA PHE A 139 -11.28 -13.62 4.95
C PHE A 139 -11.08 -13.86 6.45
N ALA A 140 -10.32 -12.98 7.11
CA ALA A 140 -10.17 -13.03 8.55
C ALA A 140 -11.53 -12.84 9.26
N ASN A 141 -11.74 -13.57 10.36
CA ASN A 141 -13.00 -13.48 11.12
C ASN A 141 -12.99 -12.28 12.06
N ALA A 142 -14.19 -11.87 12.49
CA ALA A 142 -14.33 -10.88 13.55
C ALA A 142 -13.49 -11.26 14.79
N GLY A 143 -12.68 -10.31 15.26
CA GLY A 143 -11.75 -10.51 16.38
C GLY A 143 -10.37 -11.05 16.00
N ASP A 144 -10.17 -11.53 14.76
CA ASP A 144 -8.82 -11.86 14.27
C ASP A 144 -8.01 -10.59 14.03
N GLU A 145 -6.68 -10.72 14.09
CA GLU A 145 -5.76 -9.66 13.70
C GLU A 145 -5.32 -9.86 12.25
N VAL A 146 -5.37 -8.79 11.47
CA VAL A 146 -4.79 -8.72 10.13
C VAL A 146 -3.69 -7.68 10.07
N THR A 147 -2.60 -8.02 9.39
CA THR A 147 -1.56 -7.06 9.02
C THR A 147 -1.92 -6.41 7.68
N ILE A 148 -1.98 -5.09 7.68
CA ILE A 148 -2.10 -4.24 6.49
C ILE A 148 -0.70 -3.69 6.19
N THR A 149 -0.18 -3.94 4.99
CA THR A 149 1.13 -3.47 4.53
C THR A 149 0.96 -2.42 3.45
N GLY A 150 1.82 -1.42 3.43
CA GLY A 150 1.69 -0.30 2.53
C GLY A 150 2.77 0.77 2.71
N LYS A 151 2.39 2.02 2.46
CA LYS A 151 3.25 3.20 2.63
C LYS A 151 2.46 4.33 3.28
N PHE A 152 3.19 5.20 3.97
CA PHE A 152 2.68 6.44 4.55
C PHE A 152 1.60 6.24 5.62
N PHE A 153 1.68 5.16 6.39
CA PHE A 153 0.81 4.94 7.56
C PHE A 153 1.26 5.76 8.78
N PHE A 154 1.31 7.08 8.62
CA PHE A 154 1.61 8.03 9.69
C PHE A 154 0.35 8.77 10.10
N PHE A 155 0.24 9.11 11.38
CA PHE A 155 -0.93 9.85 11.92
C PHE A 155 -2.25 9.15 11.57
N VAL A 156 -2.30 7.82 11.74
CA VAL A 156 -3.49 7.01 11.46
C VAL A 156 -4.61 7.35 12.46
N GLU A 157 -5.77 7.68 11.92
CA GLU A 157 -6.98 8.03 12.67
C GLU A 157 -7.97 6.87 12.75
N ASP A 158 -8.09 6.10 11.66
CA ASP A 158 -9.00 4.95 11.58
C ASP A 158 -8.54 3.89 10.57
N VAL A 159 -9.03 2.66 10.75
CA VAL A 159 -8.97 1.58 9.77
C VAL A 159 -10.39 1.08 9.56
N VAL A 160 -10.93 1.28 8.36
CA VAL A 160 -12.34 1.04 8.06
C VAL A 160 -12.48 -0.20 7.17
N PHE A 161 -13.29 -1.15 7.62
CA PHE A 161 -13.63 -2.38 6.91
C PHE A 161 -14.92 -2.21 6.09
N PRO A 162 -15.24 -3.17 5.19
CA PRO A 162 -16.43 -3.10 4.35
C PRO A 162 -17.72 -2.84 5.15
N GLY A 163 -18.61 -2.03 4.56
CA GLY A 163 -19.79 -1.53 5.25
C GLY A 163 -19.56 -0.28 6.10
N GLY A 164 -18.34 0.29 6.07
CA GLY A 164 -18.00 1.49 6.84
C GLY A 164 -17.79 1.21 8.32
N ILE A 165 -17.29 0.02 8.65
CA ILE A 165 -17.17 -0.45 10.03
C ILE A 165 -15.73 -0.24 10.51
N SER A 166 -15.53 0.65 11.47
CA SER A 166 -14.20 0.92 12.04
C SER A 166 -13.65 -0.30 12.80
N SER A 167 -12.35 -0.52 12.66
CA SER A 167 -11.60 -1.49 13.45
C SER A 167 -11.68 -1.13 14.94
N PRO A 168 -11.94 -2.09 15.84
CA PRO A 168 -12.00 -1.80 17.28
C PRO A 168 -10.61 -1.49 17.88
N ALA A 169 -9.53 -1.90 17.23
CA ALA A 169 -8.17 -1.64 17.67
C ALA A 169 -7.18 -1.81 16.50
N PHE A 170 -6.20 -0.92 16.42
CA PHE A 170 -5.09 -1.05 15.49
C PHE A 170 -3.79 -0.48 16.08
N VAL A 171 -2.66 -0.94 15.55
CA VAL A 171 -1.31 -0.44 15.87
C VAL A 171 -0.54 -0.22 14.58
N ALA A 172 -0.16 1.02 14.29
CA ALA A 172 0.68 1.39 13.16
C ALA A 172 2.17 1.30 13.51
N SER A 173 3.02 0.85 12.58
CA SER A 173 4.46 0.82 12.77
C SER A 173 5.07 2.22 12.66
N SER A 174 6.17 2.45 13.38
CA SER A 174 6.83 3.75 13.43
C SER A 174 7.47 4.17 12.10
N ASP A 175 7.72 3.23 11.20
CA ASP A 175 8.25 3.48 9.84
C ASP A 175 7.13 3.70 8.81
N GLY A 176 5.86 3.62 9.21
CA GLY A 176 4.70 3.90 8.36
C GLY A 176 4.48 2.88 7.24
N THR A 177 4.94 1.64 7.42
CA THR A 177 4.85 0.57 6.41
C THR A 177 3.81 -0.50 6.76
N THR A 178 3.43 -0.66 8.03
CA THR A 178 2.48 -1.69 8.47
C THR A 178 1.48 -1.18 9.50
N ILE A 179 0.29 -1.76 9.50
CA ILE A 179 -0.73 -1.63 10.56
C ILE A 179 -1.19 -3.03 10.93
N THR A 180 -1.17 -3.38 12.21
CA THR A 180 -1.90 -4.56 12.72
C THR A 180 -3.27 -4.09 13.19
N ALA A 181 -4.34 -4.53 12.53
CA ALA A 181 -5.72 -4.13 12.83
C ALA A 181 -6.55 -5.35 13.23
N THR A 182 -7.44 -5.17 14.21
CA THR A 182 -8.45 -6.18 14.57
C THR A 182 -9.62 -6.08 13.60
N VAL A 183 -10.09 -7.21 13.08
CA VAL A 183 -11.28 -7.25 12.22
C VAL A 183 -12.54 -7.00 13.06
N PRO A 184 -13.39 -6.03 12.72
CA PRO A 184 -14.63 -5.78 13.44
C PRO A 184 -15.69 -6.88 13.19
N ASP A 185 -16.66 -6.96 14.11
CA ASP A 185 -17.87 -7.76 13.90
C ASP A 185 -18.84 -7.06 12.93
N GLY A 186 -19.75 -7.82 12.33
CA GLY A 186 -20.82 -7.29 11.48
C GLY A 186 -20.46 -7.04 10.01
N ILE A 187 -19.28 -7.45 9.55
CA ILE A 187 -18.93 -7.43 8.12
C ILE A 187 -19.75 -8.51 7.40
N THR A 188 -20.70 -8.10 6.57
CA THR A 188 -21.55 -9.01 5.78
C THR A 188 -21.32 -8.92 4.28
N GLU A 189 -20.71 -7.84 3.81
CA GLU A 189 -20.48 -7.57 2.39
C GLU A 189 -18.99 -7.65 2.06
N ALA A 190 -18.68 -7.93 0.80
CA ALA A 190 -17.33 -7.78 0.27
C ALA A 190 -17.01 -6.29 0.09
N GLY A 191 -15.75 -5.88 0.27
CA GLY A 191 -15.34 -4.51 -0.01
C GLY A 191 -13.89 -4.21 0.29
N LEU A 192 -13.52 -2.95 0.13
CA LEU A 192 -12.16 -2.48 0.36
C LEU A 192 -11.93 -2.20 1.84
N VAL A 193 -10.67 -2.33 2.27
CA VAL A 193 -10.21 -1.84 3.58
C VAL A 193 -9.53 -0.49 3.37
N GLU A 194 -9.99 0.52 4.09
CA GLU A 194 -9.50 1.89 4.01
C GLU A 194 -8.67 2.23 5.25
N VAL A 195 -7.53 2.87 5.03
CA VAL A 195 -6.72 3.49 6.09
C VAL A 195 -6.94 4.99 6.01
N VAL A 196 -7.34 5.61 7.13
CA VAL A 196 -7.55 7.04 7.25
C VAL A 196 -6.42 7.64 8.07
N THR A 197 -5.75 8.66 7.54
CA THR A 197 -4.73 9.44 8.27
C THR A 197 -5.04 10.94 8.19
N GLU A 198 -4.32 11.73 8.97
CA GLU A 198 -4.36 13.19 8.88
C GLU A 198 -4.00 13.70 7.46
N SER A 199 -3.25 12.92 6.67
CA SER A 199 -2.90 13.20 5.27
C SER A 199 -4.00 12.83 4.25
N GLY A 200 -5.14 12.31 4.69
CA GLY A 200 -6.21 11.77 3.84
C GLY A 200 -6.34 10.25 3.95
N SER A 201 -7.11 9.65 3.05
CA SER A 201 -7.37 8.20 3.07
C SER A 201 -6.82 7.47 1.85
N GLY A 202 -6.70 6.16 1.99
CA GLY A 202 -6.29 5.24 0.93
C GLY A 202 -6.79 3.84 1.21
N ASP A 203 -7.35 3.20 0.20
CA ASP A 203 -7.94 1.87 0.28
C ASP A 203 -7.08 0.81 -0.43
N SER A 204 -7.44 -0.45 -0.22
CA SER A 204 -6.75 -1.62 -0.79
C SER A 204 -6.89 -1.76 -2.31
N GLY A 205 -7.74 -0.96 -2.96
CA GLY A 205 -8.05 -1.02 -4.39
C GLY A 205 -8.63 -2.38 -4.83
N PRO A 206 -8.88 -2.58 -6.14
CA PRO A 206 -9.40 -3.87 -6.65
C PRO A 206 -8.39 -5.00 -6.48
N LYS A 207 -7.15 -4.70 -6.08
CA LYS A 207 -6.12 -5.69 -5.80
C LYS A 207 -6.55 -6.61 -4.68
N GLN A 208 -7.18 -6.08 -3.64
CA GLN A 208 -7.57 -6.86 -2.48
C GLN A 208 -8.91 -6.40 -1.93
N THR A 209 -9.90 -7.26 -2.10
CA THR A 209 -11.26 -7.03 -1.62
C THR A 209 -11.49 -7.99 -0.47
N PHE A 210 -11.69 -7.43 0.72
CA PHE A 210 -11.97 -8.20 1.93
C PHE A 210 -13.36 -8.84 1.82
N ASN A 211 -13.45 -10.09 2.28
CA ASN A 211 -14.65 -10.93 2.25
C ASN A 211 -15.24 -11.15 0.85
N ASP A 212 -14.41 -11.08 -0.21
CA ASP A 212 -14.85 -11.28 -1.59
C ASP A 212 -14.74 -12.73 -2.06
N ARG A 213 -15.91 -13.36 -2.26
CA ARG A 213 -16.03 -14.71 -2.83
C ARG A 213 -16.15 -14.74 -4.35
N SER A 214 -16.03 -13.59 -5.02
CA SER A 214 -16.04 -13.56 -6.47
C SER A 214 -14.87 -14.38 -7.04
N GLY A 215 -15.15 -15.12 -8.11
CA GLY A 215 -14.14 -15.91 -8.79
C GLY A 215 -13.64 -17.15 -8.03
N VAL A 216 -14.29 -17.54 -6.91
CA VAL A 216 -13.98 -18.80 -6.22
C VAL A 216 -14.24 -19.99 -7.13
N VAL A 217 -13.25 -20.87 -7.21
CA VAL A 217 -13.30 -22.11 -7.98
C VAL A 217 -13.35 -23.34 -7.07
N LEU A 218 -12.78 -23.25 -5.86
CA LEU A 218 -12.77 -24.31 -4.85
C LEU A 218 -12.74 -23.71 -3.44
N ASP A 219 -13.66 -24.15 -2.57
CA ASP A 219 -13.74 -23.75 -1.16
C ASP A 219 -14.01 -24.92 -0.20
N TRP A 220 -14.15 -26.15 -0.70
CA TRP A 220 -14.35 -27.37 0.10
C TRP A 220 -15.67 -27.44 0.87
N ASP A 221 -16.54 -26.43 0.71
CA ASP A 221 -17.89 -26.39 1.25
C ASP A 221 -18.88 -26.67 0.11
N ASP A 222 -19.32 -25.61 -0.55
CA ASP A 222 -20.29 -25.67 -1.65
C ASP A 222 -19.59 -25.89 -3.00
N HIS A 223 -18.26 -25.72 -3.07
CA HIS A 223 -17.41 -25.91 -4.25
C HIS A 223 -16.34 -26.97 -4.00
N THR A 224 -16.74 -28.23 -4.15
CA THR A 224 -15.84 -29.38 -3.97
C THR A 224 -15.90 -30.33 -5.16
N PHE A 225 -14.87 -30.32 -6.00
CA PHE A 225 -14.84 -31.13 -7.22
C PHE A 225 -13.63 -32.06 -7.26
N TRP A 226 -13.78 -33.25 -6.69
CA TRP A 226 -12.74 -34.27 -6.73
C TRP A 226 -12.71 -34.98 -8.09
N GLN A 227 -11.52 -35.14 -8.68
CA GLN A 227 -11.36 -36.14 -9.73
C GLN A 227 -11.33 -37.56 -9.13
N ASN A 228 -11.83 -38.54 -9.88
CA ASN A 228 -11.93 -39.95 -9.45
C ASN A 228 -10.59 -40.71 -9.44
N TRP A 229 -9.46 -40.01 -9.52
CA TRP A 229 -8.12 -40.59 -9.47
C TRP A 229 -7.18 -39.66 -8.72
N GLY A 230 -6.20 -40.26 -8.04
CA GLY A 230 -5.36 -39.57 -7.06
C GLY A 230 -5.66 -40.02 -5.62
N VAL A 231 -5.06 -39.35 -4.64
CA VAL A 231 -5.36 -39.56 -3.22
C VAL A 231 -6.11 -38.33 -2.73
N ASN A 232 -7.28 -38.52 -2.13
CA ASN A 232 -8.01 -37.44 -1.47
C ASN A 232 -7.39 -37.24 -0.07
N PRO A 233 -6.70 -36.11 0.21
CA PRO A 233 -6.05 -35.87 1.50
C PRO A 233 -7.02 -35.81 2.69
N GLY A 234 -8.32 -35.65 2.40
CA GLY A 234 -9.36 -35.39 3.38
C GLY A 234 -9.68 -33.90 3.45
N VAL A 235 -10.96 -33.59 3.61
CA VAL A 235 -11.46 -32.25 3.91
C VAL A 235 -11.66 -32.16 5.42
N THR A 236 -11.14 -31.10 6.02
CA THR A 236 -11.27 -30.84 7.46
C THR A 236 -12.32 -29.77 7.71
N SER A 237 -13.23 -30.02 8.64
CA SER A 237 -14.25 -29.05 9.05
C SER A 237 -13.75 -28.12 10.16
N GLY A 238 -14.29 -26.90 10.24
CA GLY A 238 -13.98 -25.94 11.31
C GLY A 238 -12.77 -25.07 11.00
N GLY A 239 -12.47 -24.89 9.71
CA GLY A 239 -11.65 -23.80 9.22
C GLY A 239 -12.30 -22.45 9.49
N PHE A 240 -11.57 -21.39 9.16
CA PHE A 240 -12.03 -20.02 9.38
C PHE A 240 -13.27 -19.69 8.56
N ASN A 241 -13.46 -20.38 7.43
CA ASN A 241 -14.56 -20.25 6.50
C ASN A 241 -15.10 -21.63 6.13
N GLY A 242 -15.59 -22.38 7.12
CA GLY A 242 -16.18 -23.69 6.87
C GLY A 242 -15.14 -24.80 6.74
N ASN A 243 -15.20 -25.55 5.65
CA ASN A 243 -14.30 -26.66 5.38
C ASN A 243 -13.01 -26.16 4.73
N TYR A 244 -11.94 -26.94 4.84
CA TYR A 244 -10.70 -26.65 4.15
C TYR A 244 -9.94 -27.93 3.81
N LEU A 245 -9.08 -27.84 2.81
CA LEU A 245 -8.17 -28.94 2.50
C LEU A 245 -6.98 -28.91 3.44
N ASN A 246 -6.70 -30.04 4.08
CA ASN A 246 -5.49 -30.22 4.89
C ASN A 246 -4.62 -31.32 4.28
N VAL A 247 -3.41 -30.94 3.90
CA VAL A 247 -2.41 -31.80 3.28
C VAL A 247 -1.35 -32.11 4.34
N GLN A 248 -1.29 -33.37 4.75
CA GLN A 248 -0.38 -33.82 5.82
C GLN A 248 0.51 -34.98 5.38
N ALA A 249 1.79 -34.88 5.72
CA ALA A 249 2.73 -35.98 5.70
C ALA A 249 3.49 -36.00 7.03
N ASP A 250 3.29 -37.04 7.85
CA ASP A 250 3.84 -37.12 9.21
C ASP A 250 5.31 -37.56 9.28
N GLY A 251 5.97 -37.75 8.15
CA GLY A 251 7.36 -38.20 8.07
C GLY A 251 8.15 -37.52 6.96
N PRO A 252 9.47 -37.77 6.92
CA PRO A 252 10.36 -37.13 5.96
C PRO A 252 9.90 -37.34 4.52
N ILE A 253 9.89 -36.27 3.74
CA ILE A 253 9.70 -36.34 2.28
C ILE A 253 11.07 -36.25 1.62
N THR A 254 11.53 -37.35 1.03
CA THR A 254 12.83 -37.41 0.35
C THR A 254 12.78 -36.76 -1.03
N PRO A 255 13.93 -36.33 -1.59
CA PRO A 255 14.02 -35.96 -3.00
C PRO A 255 13.53 -37.08 -3.93
N ALA A 256 13.24 -36.71 -5.18
CA ALA A 256 12.64 -37.56 -6.21
C ALA A 256 11.25 -38.11 -5.84
N SER A 257 10.52 -37.40 -4.98
CA SER A 257 9.13 -37.68 -4.65
C SER A 257 8.21 -36.83 -5.50
N TRP A 258 7.95 -37.32 -6.71
CA TRP A 258 7.05 -36.70 -7.70
C TRP A 258 5.57 -36.92 -7.39
N TRP A 259 5.27 -37.79 -6.43
CA TRP A 259 3.93 -38.13 -5.97
C TRP A 259 3.99 -38.63 -4.53
N VAL A 260 3.63 -37.77 -3.58
CA VAL A 260 3.48 -38.15 -2.16
C VAL A 260 1.99 -38.19 -1.89
N GLY A 261 1.44 -39.40 -1.66
CA GLY A 261 0.00 -39.67 -1.63
C GLY A 261 -0.85 -38.55 -1.00
N PRO A 262 -0.74 -38.27 0.30
CA PRO A 262 -1.61 -37.27 0.96
C PRO A 262 -1.30 -35.81 0.57
N THR A 263 -0.30 -35.54 -0.28
CA THR A 263 0.10 -34.20 -0.69
C THR A 263 -0.08 -33.94 -2.19
N ALA A 264 -0.55 -34.93 -2.94
CA ALA A 264 -0.92 -34.79 -4.35
C ALA A 264 -2.44 -34.91 -4.49
N PHE A 265 -3.10 -33.80 -4.77
CA PHE A 265 -4.55 -33.75 -4.82
C PHE A 265 -5.02 -33.20 -6.17
N VAL A 266 -5.89 -33.96 -6.83
CA VAL A 266 -6.46 -33.57 -8.10
C VAL A 266 -7.87 -33.07 -7.86
N VAL A 267 -8.04 -31.77 -8.11
CA VAL A 267 -9.33 -31.09 -8.06
C VAL A 267 -9.60 -30.62 -9.48
N ASP A 268 -10.79 -30.91 -9.98
CA ASP A 268 -11.25 -30.42 -11.28
C ASP A 268 -12.17 -29.25 -11.01
N GLY A 269 -11.67 -28.03 -11.13
CA GLY A 269 -12.48 -26.84 -10.84
C GLY A 269 -13.69 -26.63 -11.76
N ALA A 270 -13.90 -27.48 -12.78
CA ALA A 270 -14.85 -27.22 -13.85
C ALA A 270 -16.00 -28.25 -13.91
N GLN A 271 -16.88 -28.27 -12.91
CA GLN A 271 -18.23 -28.80 -13.08
C GLN A 271 -19.26 -27.69 -12.83
N ASP A 272 -19.99 -27.29 -13.88
CA ASP A 272 -20.98 -26.21 -13.90
C ASP A 272 -22.21 -26.43 -13.00
N ALA A 273 -22.16 -27.38 -12.07
CA ALA A 273 -23.32 -27.78 -11.29
C ALA A 273 -23.91 -26.62 -10.48
N ASP A 274 -23.08 -25.64 -10.07
CA ASP A 274 -23.47 -24.63 -9.08
C ASP A 274 -23.45 -23.17 -9.58
N GLY A 275 -23.07 -22.92 -10.85
CA GLY A 275 -23.13 -21.58 -11.47
C GLY A 275 -22.13 -20.55 -10.91
N LEU A 276 -21.09 -21.03 -10.23
CA LEU A 276 -20.13 -20.23 -9.48
C LEU A 276 -18.73 -20.24 -10.12
N THR A 277 -18.54 -21.01 -11.19
CA THR A 277 -17.36 -20.94 -12.05
C THR A 277 -17.13 -19.48 -12.49
N PRO A 278 -15.90 -18.94 -12.39
CA PRO A 278 -15.60 -17.61 -12.88
C PRO A 278 -15.96 -17.50 -14.36
N THR A 279 -16.81 -16.54 -14.71
CA THR A 279 -17.18 -16.26 -16.11
C THR A 279 -16.52 -14.97 -16.58
N GLY A 280 -16.34 -14.82 -17.90
CA GLY A 280 -15.82 -13.57 -18.48
C GLY A 280 -14.30 -13.35 -18.32
N LEU A 281 -13.55 -14.35 -17.86
CA LEU A 281 -12.09 -14.30 -17.79
C LEU A 281 -11.49 -14.06 -19.19
N SER A 282 -10.94 -12.87 -19.40
CA SER A 282 -10.41 -12.44 -20.70
C SER A 282 -9.42 -11.28 -20.54
N GLY A 283 -8.65 -11.00 -21.59
CA GLY A 283 -7.66 -9.92 -21.58
C GLY A 283 -6.29 -10.35 -21.05
N PRO A 284 -5.42 -9.39 -20.69
CA PRO A 284 -4.05 -9.66 -20.27
C PRO A 284 -3.97 -10.52 -19.00
N THR A 285 -3.12 -11.54 -18.96
CA THR A 285 -2.87 -12.33 -17.73
C THR A 285 -2.17 -11.53 -16.63
N SER A 286 -1.54 -10.39 -16.96
CA SER A 286 -0.97 -9.46 -15.97
C SER A 286 -2.01 -8.85 -15.05
N ASP A 287 -3.27 -8.89 -15.46
CA ASP A 287 -4.39 -8.25 -14.78
C ASP A 287 -5.03 -9.19 -13.75
N TYR A 288 -4.59 -10.45 -13.67
CA TYR A 288 -5.21 -11.49 -12.86
C TYR A 288 -4.20 -12.25 -12.00
N VAL A 289 -4.69 -12.77 -10.89
CA VAL A 289 -3.98 -13.69 -10.00
C VAL A 289 -4.86 -14.91 -9.70
N LEU A 290 -4.23 -16.07 -9.52
CA LEU A 290 -4.81 -17.17 -8.75
C LEU A 290 -4.54 -16.87 -7.28
N ARG A 291 -5.59 -16.75 -6.48
CA ARG A 291 -5.52 -16.42 -5.06
C ARG A 291 -6.04 -17.57 -4.22
N MET A 292 -5.46 -17.74 -3.04
CA MET A 292 -5.88 -18.77 -2.08
C MET A 292 -5.50 -18.35 -0.66
N GLU A 293 -6.20 -18.90 0.34
CA GLU A 293 -5.77 -18.83 1.73
C GLU A 293 -4.92 -20.05 2.05
N VAL A 294 -3.78 -19.81 2.70
CA VAL A 294 -2.81 -20.84 3.09
C VAL A 294 -2.50 -20.72 4.58
N LYS A 295 -2.40 -21.88 5.25
CA LYS A 295 -1.92 -21.98 6.62
C LYS A 295 -0.87 -23.09 6.73
N VAL A 296 0.30 -22.72 7.24
CA VAL A 296 1.44 -23.58 7.55
C VAL A 296 1.88 -23.32 9.01
N PRO A 297 1.93 -24.35 9.87
CA PRO A 297 2.31 -24.21 11.26
C PRO A 297 3.84 -24.05 11.42
N GLU A 298 4.26 -23.44 12.52
CA GLU A 298 5.68 -23.14 12.79
C GLU A 298 6.51 -24.41 13.08
N ASP A 299 5.90 -25.48 13.58
CA ASP A 299 6.58 -26.74 13.94
C ASP A 299 6.77 -27.70 12.76
N LYS A 300 6.07 -27.48 11.64
CA LYS A 300 6.27 -28.17 10.36
C LYS A 300 6.45 -27.14 9.22
N PRO A 301 7.52 -26.33 9.26
CA PRO A 301 7.74 -25.32 8.22
C PRO A 301 8.07 -25.99 6.89
N TRP A 302 7.63 -25.39 5.80
CA TRP A 302 7.88 -25.87 4.45
C TRP A 302 9.27 -25.42 4.00
N THR A 303 10.19 -26.38 3.77
CA THR A 303 11.61 -26.09 3.51
C THR A 303 12.13 -26.45 2.12
N SER A 304 11.37 -27.22 1.34
CA SER A 304 11.83 -27.77 0.06
C SER A 304 10.66 -28.21 -0.83
N GLY A 305 10.91 -28.57 -2.09
CA GLY A 305 9.88 -28.91 -3.05
C GLY A 305 8.99 -27.73 -3.46
N TRP A 306 7.90 -27.99 -4.16
CA TRP A 306 6.96 -26.96 -4.62
C TRP A 306 5.53 -27.48 -4.66
N LEU A 307 4.59 -26.55 -4.63
CA LEU A 307 3.23 -26.79 -5.08
C LEU A 307 3.19 -26.49 -6.58
N GLU A 308 2.95 -27.51 -7.40
CA GLU A 308 2.72 -27.36 -8.83
C GLU A 308 1.24 -27.05 -9.06
N LEU A 309 0.99 -26.00 -9.82
CA LEU A 309 -0.33 -25.58 -10.26
C LEU A 309 -0.45 -25.93 -11.74
N GLU A 310 -1.45 -26.72 -12.13
CA GLU A 310 -1.70 -27.11 -13.52
C GLU A 310 -3.06 -26.55 -13.93
N ILE A 311 -3.12 -25.84 -15.06
CA ILE A 311 -4.34 -25.19 -15.55
C ILE A 311 -4.48 -25.39 -17.07
N GLY A 312 -5.68 -25.10 -17.59
CA GLY A 312 -5.98 -25.24 -19.01
C GLY A 312 -5.85 -26.70 -19.48
N ALA A 313 -6.51 -27.63 -18.79
CA ALA A 313 -6.43 -29.07 -19.05
C ALA A 313 -5.00 -29.65 -19.00
N ASP A 314 -4.25 -29.30 -17.95
CA ASP A 314 -2.86 -29.72 -17.73
C ASP A 314 -1.86 -29.27 -18.81
N GLU A 315 -2.15 -28.18 -19.54
CA GLU A 315 -1.23 -27.64 -20.56
C GLU A 315 -0.25 -26.60 -20.00
N TYR A 316 -0.68 -25.84 -18.98
CA TYR A 316 0.10 -24.72 -18.44
C TYR A 316 0.38 -24.92 -16.95
N PHE A 317 1.60 -24.60 -16.56
CA PHE A 317 2.14 -24.98 -15.26
C PHE A 317 2.71 -23.76 -14.53
N GLY A 318 2.46 -23.73 -13.23
CA GLY A 318 3.08 -22.82 -12.28
C GLY A 318 3.72 -23.59 -11.14
N ARG A 319 4.73 -23.00 -10.49
CA ARG A 319 5.37 -23.61 -9.32
C ARG A 319 5.49 -22.60 -8.20
N TRP A 320 4.90 -22.91 -7.07
CA TRP A 320 5.00 -22.11 -5.87
C TRP A 320 6.00 -22.69 -4.89
N MET A 321 7.05 -21.92 -4.61
CA MET A 321 8.18 -22.28 -3.73
C MET A 321 8.36 -21.21 -2.65
N PRO A 322 7.49 -21.17 -1.64
CA PRO A 322 7.45 -20.04 -0.71
C PRO A 322 8.64 -19.96 0.25
N TRP A 323 9.47 -21.01 0.31
CA TRP A 323 10.73 -21.06 1.07
C TRP A 323 11.93 -20.48 0.31
N THR A 324 11.76 -20.08 -0.95
CA THR A 324 12.78 -19.34 -1.69
C THR A 324 12.62 -17.85 -1.43
N SER A 325 13.75 -17.14 -1.20
CA SER A 325 13.73 -15.67 -1.19
C SER A 325 13.24 -15.17 -2.55
N PRO A 326 12.37 -14.13 -2.61
CA PRO A 326 12.04 -13.48 -3.86
C PRO A 326 13.33 -13.04 -4.57
N ALA A 327 13.45 -13.32 -5.87
CA ALA A 327 14.53 -12.76 -6.66
C ALA A 327 14.33 -11.23 -6.79
N PRO A 328 15.39 -10.41 -6.62
CA PRO A 328 15.29 -8.96 -6.82
C PRO A 328 14.77 -8.65 -8.23
N GLY A 329 13.70 -7.84 -8.34
CA GLY A 329 13.12 -7.42 -9.62
C GLY A 329 11.99 -8.31 -10.18
N THR A 330 11.52 -9.30 -9.43
CA THR A 330 10.27 -10.02 -9.72
C THR A 330 9.14 -9.41 -8.89
N ASN A 331 8.40 -8.47 -9.47
CA ASN A 331 7.50 -7.59 -8.72
C ASN A 331 6.30 -8.26 -8.02
N ASN A 332 6.04 -9.56 -8.16
CA ASN A 332 4.81 -10.17 -7.63
C ASN A 332 5.03 -11.52 -6.92
N TRP A 333 6.12 -11.69 -6.17
CA TRP A 333 6.09 -12.72 -5.11
C TRP A 333 5.14 -12.21 -4.02
N HIS A 334 3.92 -12.73 -3.96
CA HIS A 334 3.11 -12.64 -2.75
C HIS A 334 3.51 -13.79 -1.83
N VAL A 335 4.76 -13.70 -1.36
CA VAL A 335 5.17 -14.35 -0.13
C VAL A 335 4.94 -13.30 0.97
N PRO A 336 4.59 -13.68 2.22
CA PRO A 336 4.65 -12.81 3.40
C PRO A 336 5.85 -11.84 3.38
N ASP A 337 5.81 -10.78 4.19
CA ASP A 337 6.91 -9.82 4.33
C ASP A 337 8.28 -10.53 4.39
N PRO A 338 9.37 -10.04 3.78
CA PRO A 338 10.73 -10.57 4.02
C PRO A 338 11.09 -10.78 5.51
N ALA A 339 10.45 -10.05 6.43
CA ALA A 339 10.52 -10.27 7.88
C ALA A 339 9.77 -11.54 8.37
N ASP A 340 8.72 -11.97 7.65
CA ASP A 340 7.93 -13.18 7.89
C ASP A 340 8.50 -14.43 7.18
N VAL A 341 9.31 -14.26 6.13
CA VAL A 341 9.87 -15.36 5.29
C VAL A 341 11.37 -15.27 5.04
N GLY A 342 12.09 -14.73 6.01
CA GLY A 342 13.55 -14.69 6.03
C GLY A 342 14.25 -16.04 6.24
N THR A 343 13.60 -17.17 6.02
CA THR A 343 14.13 -18.50 6.32
C THR A 343 13.93 -19.44 5.14
N ALA A 344 14.86 -20.38 4.93
CA ALA A 344 14.66 -21.54 4.06
C ALA A 344 13.55 -22.49 4.58
N ALA A 345 12.61 -21.99 5.39
CA ALA A 345 11.64 -22.69 6.20
C ALA A 345 10.35 -21.85 6.33
N PHE A 346 9.55 -21.82 5.26
CA PHE A 346 8.30 -21.07 5.19
C PHE A 346 7.27 -21.54 6.21
N HIS A 347 6.68 -20.60 6.96
CA HIS A 347 5.48 -20.84 7.76
C HIS A 347 4.64 -19.57 7.88
N THR A 348 3.38 -19.75 8.30
CA THR A 348 2.42 -18.65 8.57
C THR A 348 2.15 -18.51 10.07
N SER A 349 2.98 -19.14 10.90
CA SER A 349 2.79 -19.24 12.37
C SER A 349 1.44 -19.84 12.74
N GLY A 350 0.95 -20.76 11.91
CA GLY A 350 -0.36 -21.41 12.07
C GLY A 350 -1.57 -20.50 11.81
N LYS A 351 -1.39 -19.28 11.27
CA LYS A 351 -2.48 -18.38 10.89
C LYS A 351 -2.81 -18.52 9.40
N TRP A 352 -4.05 -18.25 9.02
CA TRP A 352 -4.42 -18.18 7.60
C TRP A 352 -3.90 -16.90 6.97
N MET A 353 -3.38 -17.02 5.76
CA MET A 353 -2.85 -15.90 4.98
C MET A 353 -3.28 -15.98 3.52
N THR A 354 -3.65 -14.85 2.94
CA THR A 354 -3.95 -14.74 1.51
C THR A 354 -2.66 -14.72 0.69
N ILE A 355 -2.58 -15.58 -0.31
CA ILE A 355 -1.46 -15.76 -1.23
C ILE A 355 -1.95 -15.55 -2.67
N ASP A 356 -1.17 -14.81 -3.45
CA ASP A 356 -1.42 -14.60 -4.88
C ASP A 356 -0.32 -15.24 -5.73
N TYR A 357 -0.74 -15.98 -6.73
CA TYR A 357 0.10 -16.50 -7.78
C TYR A 357 -0.29 -15.81 -9.11
N PRO A 358 0.59 -14.97 -9.71
CA PRO A 358 0.25 -14.24 -10.93
C PRO A 358 -0.11 -15.15 -12.10
N MET A 359 -1.22 -14.86 -12.78
CA MET A 359 -1.64 -15.65 -13.95
C MET A 359 -0.63 -15.54 -15.10
N ALA A 360 0.09 -14.43 -15.19
CA ALA A 360 1.16 -14.22 -16.17
C ALA A 360 2.39 -15.14 -15.99
N TRP A 361 2.44 -15.96 -14.93
CA TRP A 361 3.56 -16.88 -14.69
C TRP A 361 3.30 -18.29 -15.19
N PHE A 362 2.07 -18.59 -15.60
CA PHE A 362 1.75 -19.88 -16.19
C PHE A 362 2.37 -19.97 -17.59
N ALA A 363 3.02 -21.11 -17.84
CA ALA A 363 3.70 -21.40 -19.08
C ALA A 363 3.63 -22.90 -19.37
N PRO A 364 3.71 -23.31 -20.65
CA PRO A 364 3.92 -24.72 -20.98
C PRO A 364 5.27 -25.22 -20.44
N LYS A 365 5.36 -26.54 -20.25
CA LYS A 365 6.62 -27.18 -19.85
C LYS A 365 7.61 -27.27 -21.02
N SER A 366 8.86 -26.93 -20.76
CA SER A 366 10.02 -27.23 -21.61
C SER A 366 11.05 -28.00 -20.77
N GLY A 367 11.42 -29.21 -21.20
CA GLY A 367 12.33 -30.06 -20.44
C GLY A 367 11.83 -30.43 -19.03
N GLY A 368 10.51 -30.52 -18.83
CA GLY A 368 9.88 -30.87 -17.55
C GLY A 368 9.63 -29.70 -16.60
N ASN A 369 10.05 -28.48 -16.95
CA ASN A 369 9.87 -27.28 -16.12
C ASN A 369 9.03 -26.23 -16.87
N PRO A 370 8.19 -25.43 -16.20
CA PRO A 370 7.56 -24.27 -16.82
C PRO A 370 8.63 -23.37 -17.45
N ASP A 371 8.43 -22.93 -18.70
CA ASP A 371 9.36 -22.06 -19.41
C ASP A 371 8.87 -20.60 -19.38
N PRO A 372 9.46 -19.71 -18.55
CA PRO A 372 9.02 -18.32 -18.46
C PRO A 372 9.13 -17.55 -19.79
N ALA A 373 9.97 -18.00 -20.74
CA ALA A 373 10.04 -17.41 -22.07
C ALA A 373 8.79 -17.66 -22.91
N GLN A 374 7.95 -18.61 -22.49
CA GLN A 374 6.69 -18.99 -23.12
C GLN A 374 5.48 -18.66 -22.23
N ALA A 375 5.65 -17.73 -21.28
CA ALA A 375 4.58 -17.28 -20.41
C ALA A 375 3.35 -16.80 -21.20
N ILE A 376 2.17 -17.21 -20.73
CA ILE A 376 0.90 -16.89 -21.38
C ILE A 376 0.50 -15.47 -21.02
N ASN A 377 0.14 -14.68 -22.03
CA ASN A 377 -0.18 -13.26 -21.90
C ASN A 377 -1.69 -12.96 -22.00
N ASN A 378 -2.54 -13.96 -22.28
CA ASN A 378 -3.98 -13.79 -22.39
C ASN A 378 -4.75 -14.83 -21.58
N MET A 379 -5.68 -14.37 -20.73
CA MET A 379 -6.47 -15.23 -19.85
C MET A 379 -7.28 -16.27 -20.60
N SER A 380 -7.82 -15.95 -21.78
CA SER A 380 -8.64 -16.90 -22.53
C SER A 380 -7.87 -18.11 -23.03
N THR A 381 -6.53 -18.05 -23.10
CA THR A 381 -5.67 -19.18 -23.44
C THR A 381 -5.50 -20.15 -22.26
N LEU A 382 -5.70 -19.69 -21.03
CA LEU A 382 -5.56 -20.49 -19.82
C LEU A 382 -6.86 -21.22 -19.42
N LEU A 383 -7.93 -21.05 -20.21
CA LEU A 383 -9.22 -21.68 -19.97
C LEU A 383 -9.33 -22.98 -20.76
N THR A 384 -10.21 -23.88 -20.33
CA THR A 384 -10.58 -25.06 -21.10
C THR A 384 -11.28 -24.69 -22.41
N ASP A 385 -11.46 -25.65 -23.31
CA ASP A 385 -12.22 -25.46 -24.56
C ASP A 385 -13.66 -24.97 -24.34
N GLU A 386 -14.22 -25.22 -23.14
CA GLU A 386 -15.54 -24.75 -22.73
C GLU A 386 -15.49 -23.33 -22.12
N GLY A 387 -14.32 -22.70 -22.07
CA GLY A 387 -14.10 -21.37 -21.49
C GLY A 387 -14.13 -21.35 -19.97
N LYS A 388 -13.83 -22.49 -19.31
CA LYS A 388 -13.85 -22.61 -17.85
C LYS A 388 -12.45 -22.56 -17.27
N PHE A 389 -12.37 -22.14 -16.01
CA PHE A 389 -11.14 -22.26 -15.24
C PHE A 389 -11.08 -23.60 -14.53
N GLU A 390 -9.94 -24.28 -14.64
CA GLU A 390 -9.61 -25.53 -13.94
C GLU A 390 -8.24 -25.33 -13.29
N VAL A 391 -8.06 -25.88 -12.08
CA VAL A 391 -6.75 -25.90 -11.42
C VAL A 391 -6.52 -27.22 -10.70
N ARG A 392 -5.42 -27.89 -11.05
CA ARG A 392 -4.84 -29.01 -10.29
C ARG A 392 -3.68 -28.53 -9.44
N MET A 393 -3.52 -29.14 -8.26
CA MET A 393 -2.53 -28.75 -7.26
C MET A 393 -1.75 -29.98 -6.78
N VAL A 394 -0.47 -30.09 -7.16
CA VAL A 394 0.36 -31.26 -6.85
C VAL A 394 1.60 -30.84 -6.09
N PHE A 395 1.78 -31.33 -4.86
CA PHE A 395 3.07 -31.19 -4.20
C PHE A 395 4.11 -32.13 -4.81
N GLN A 396 5.30 -31.60 -5.11
CA GLN A 396 6.43 -32.38 -5.61
C GLN A 396 7.71 -32.05 -4.84
N ASN A 397 8.49 -33.07 -4.49
CA ASN A 397 9.87 -32.92 -4.07
C ASN A 397 10.79 -33.44 -5.19
N PRO A 398 11.46 -32.54 -5.95
CA PRO A 398 12.25 -32.90 -7.12
C PRO A 398 13.48 -33.74 -6.81
N ASN A 399 14.19 -34.16 -7.87
CA ASN A 399 15.41 -34.95 -7.73
C ASN A 399 16.48 -34.20 -6.92
N GLU A 400 17.33 -34.97 -6.25
CA GLU A 400 18.49 -34.43 -5.56
C GLU A 400 19.38 -33.62 -6.53
N GLY A 401 19.78 -32.41 -6.11
CA GLY A 401 20.58 -31.49 -6.92
C GLY A 401 19.76 -30.54 -7.81
N GLU A 402 18.44 -30.74 -7.94
CA GLU A 402 17.53 -29.73 -8.48
C GLU A 402 17.15 -28.70 -7.42
N ASN A 403 16.70 -27.51 -7.84
CA ASN A 403 16.25 -26.49 -6.89
C ASN A 403 15.03 -27.01 -6.11
N GLY A 404 15.13 -27.05 -4.78
CA GLY A 404 14.10 -27.64 -3.91
C GLY A 404 14.17 -29.17 -3.81
N GLY A 405 15.26 -29.80 -4.25
CA GLY A 405 15.47 -31.25 -4.15
C GLY A 405 16.20 -31.64 -2.87
N THR A 406 15.69 -31.23 -1.72
CA THR A 406 16.23 -31.60 -0.40
C THR A 406 15.16 -32.28 0.46
N GLU A 407 15.60 -33.07 1.44
CA GLU A 407 14.66 -33.73 2.35
C GLU A 407 13.89 -32.73 3.21
N ILE A 408 12.58 -32.92 3.30
CA ILE A 408 11.70 -32.18 4.22
C ILE A 408 11.52 -33.05 5.47
N ALA A 409 12.46 -32.94 6.41
CA ALA A 409 12.58 -33.87 7.53
C ALA A 409 11.36 -33.90 8.47
N ALA A 410 10.71 -32.74 8.68
CA ALA A 410 9.52 -32.62 9.53
C ALA A 410 8.23 -33.11 8.86
N GLY A 411 8.29 -33.47 7.57
CA GLY A 411 7.12 -33.70 6.75
C GLY A 411 6.40 -32.39 6.39
N LEU A 412 5.12 -32.48 6.06
CA LEU A 412 4.29 -31.32 5.67
C LEU A 412 3.00 -31.27 6.49
N ASP A 413 2.56 -30.05 6.77
CA ASP A 413 1.20 -29.75 7.21
C ASP A 413 0.81 -28.41 6.58
N ILE A 414 0.04 -28.48 5.50
CA ILE A 414 -0.37 -27.29 4.75
C ILE A 414 -1.87 -27.33 4.59
N SER A 415 -2.53 -26.24 4.95
CA SER A 415 -3.96 -26.07 4.73
C SER A 415 -4.20 -25.07 3.61
N TYR A 416 -5.17 -25.37 2.75
CA TYR A 416 -5.58 -24.54 1.61
C TYR A 416 -7.08 -24.29 1.64
N ASP A 417 -7.50 -23.09 1.27
CA ASP A 417 -8.90 -22.72 1.18
C ASP A 417 -9.14 -21.56 0.18
N ASN A 418 -10.40 -21.37 -0.23
CA ASN A 418 -10.92 -20.31 -1.10
C ASN A 418 -10.05 -20.03 -2.34
N ILE A 419 -9.70 -21.08 -3.08
CA ILE A 419 -8.95 -20.95 -4.33
C ILE A 419 -9.84 -20.20 -5.32
N ARG A 420 -9.33 -19.10 -5.87
CA ARG A 420 -10.10 -18.16 -6.69
C ARG A 420 -9.26 -17.46 -7.75
N VAL A 421 -9.87 -16.98 -8.82
CA VAL A 421 -9.23 -16.13 -9.84
C VAL A 421 -9.76 -14.71 -9.71
N VAL A 422 -8.87 -13.75 -9.44
CA VAL A 422 -9.22 -12.36 -9.16
C VAL A 422 -8.56 -11.43 -10.17
N LYS A 423 -9.31 -10.45 -10.67
CA LYS A 423 -8.76 -9.33 -11.46
C LYS A 423 -8.22 -8.27 -10.49
N VAL A 424 -6.95 -7.91 -10.59
CA VAL A 424 -6.22 -7.05 -9.63
C VAL A 424 -5.93 -5.64 -10.19
N VAL A 425 -6.56 -5.28 -11.30
CA VAL A 425 -6.48 -3.95 -11.92
C VAL A 425 -7.88 -3.45 -12.24
N GLU A 426 -8.05 -2.13 -12.21
CA GLU A 426 -9.31 -1.45 -12.57
C GLU A 426 -9.77 -1.77 -14.00
#